data_AF-A0A353RHU3-F1
#
_entry.id   AF-A0A353RHU3-F1
#
_cell.length_a   1.000
_cell.length_b   1.000
_cell.length_c   1.000
_cell.angle_alpha   90.00
_cell.angle_beta   90.00
_cell.angle_gamma   90.00
#
_symmetry.space_group_name_H-M   'P 1'
#
loop_
_entity.id
_entity.type
_entity.pdbx_description
1 polymer ?
#
loop_
_entity_poly.entity_id
_entity_poly.type
_entity_poly.pdbx_seq_one_letter_code
_entity_poly.pdbx_strand_id
1 'polypeptide(L)'
;AMQVAAMNPIAVTAESIPAEVKEKELEIAREKAREAGKPENLLDRIAEGALQKFYKESALLQQEYVKDPKKTIEQFLKENNKDLTVTSFKRVSLNV
;
A
#
# COMPACT_ATOMS: atom_id res chain seq x y z
N ALA A 1 -13.74 9.02 -2.96
CA ALA A 1 -13.46 9.26 -4.40
C ALA A 1 -12.11 9.97 -4.63
N MET A 2 -11.90 11.20 -4.11
CA MET A 2 -10.65 11.97 -4.33
C MET A 2 -9.37 11.24 -3.90
N GLN A 3 -9.39 10.57 -2.73
CA GLN A 3 -8.27 9.76 -2.25
C GLN A 3 -7.80 8.72 -3.29
N VAL A 4 -8.74 7.92 -3.81
CA VAL A 4 -8.46 6.85 -4.77
C VAL A 4 -7.86 7.42 -6.05
N ALA A 5 -8.36 8.57 -6.53
CA ALA A 5 -7.83 9.21 -7.72
C ALA A 5 -6.37 9.65 -7.53
N ALA A 6 -6.06 10.26 -6.38
CA ALA A 6 -4.74 10.81 -6.07
C ALA A 6 -3.68 9.75 -5.75
N MET A 7 -4.04 8.72 -4.97
CA MET A 7 -3.08 7.76 -4.43
C MET A 7 -2.98 6.45 -5.22
N ASN A 8 -3.88 6.22 -6.19
CA ASN A 8 -3.89 5.04 -7.04
C ASN A 8 -3.73 3.68 -6.29
N PRO A 9 -4.55 3.41 -5.25
CA PRO A 9 -4.53 2.10 -4.60
C PRO A 9 -4.90 1.00 -5.59
N ILE A 10 -4.35 -0.19 -5.38
CA ILE A 10 -4.65 -1.39 -6.17
C ILE A 10 -5.68 -2.30 -5.47
N ALA A 11 -5.84 -2.14 -4.15
CA ALA A 11 -6.76 -2.94 -3.35
C ALA A 11 -7.36 -2.12 -2.19
N VAL A 12 -8.48 -2.60 -1.63
CA VAL A 12 -9.10 -1.97 -0.45
C VAL A 12 -8.22 -2.18 0.78
N THR A 13 -7.75 -3.41 0.99
CA THR A 13 -6.91 -3.81 2.12
C THR A 13 -5.66 -4.55 1.64
N ALA A 14 -4.64 -4.65 2.50
CA ALA A 14 -3.41 -5.38 2.19
C ALA A 14 -3.64 -6.88 1.95
N GLU A 15 -4.64 -7.48 2.60
CA GLU A 15 -5.04 -8.88 2.41
C GLU A 15 -5.61 -9.09 1.00
N SER A 16 -6.33 -8.08 0.48
CA SER A 16 -6.96 -8.11 -0.83
C SER A 16 -5.96 -7.96 -2.00
N ILE A 17 -4.68 -7.70 -1.71
CA ILE A 17 -3.63 -7.69 -2.73
C ILE A 17 -3.24 -9.14 -3.09
N PRO A 18 -3.21 -9.51 -4.39
CA PRO A 18 -2.83 -10.85 -4.83
C PRO A 18 -1.45 -11.28 -4.33
N ALA A 19 -1.30 -12.55 -3.97
CA ALA A 19 -0.02 -13.12 -3.50
C ALA A 19 1.10 -12.91 -4.52
N GLU A 20 0.82 -13.10 -5.80
CA GLU A 20 1.78 -12.88 -6.88
C GLU A 20 2.34 -11.45 -6.93
N VAL A 21 1.52 -10.45 -6.59
CA VAL A 21 1.97 -9.04 -6.54
C VAL A 21 2.87 -8.82 -5.32
N LYS A 22 2.53 -9.42 -4.18
CA LYS A 22 3.32 -9.34 -2.94
C LYS A 22 4.70 -9.98 -3.13
N GLU A 23 4.73 -11.16 -3.73
CA GLU A 23 5.96 -11.91 -4.00
C GLU A 23 6.87 -11.14 -4.96
N LYS A 24 6.31 -10.63 -6.07
CA LYS A 24 7.06 -9.79 -7.02
C LYS A 24 7.65 -8.55 -6.34
N GLU A 25 6.87 -7.83 -5.53
CA GLU A 25 7.36 -6.65 -4.84
C GLU A 25 8.48 -6.99 -3.84
N LEU A 26 8.37 -8.14 -3.16
CA LEU A 26 9.38 -8.63 -2.22
C LEU A 26 10.67 -9.02 -2.95
N GLU A 27 10.59 -9.70 -4.09
CA GLU A 27 11.73 -10.00 -4.95
C GLU A 27 12.43 -8.73 -5.47
N ILE A 28 11.66 -7.77 -5.98
CA ILE A 28 12.17 -6.47 -6.45
C ILE A 28 12.88 -5.75 -5.31
N ALA A 29 12.32 -5.77 -4.10
CA ALA A 29 12.94 -5.12 -2.95
C ALA A 29 14.24 -5.81 -2.51
N ARG A 30 14.28 -7.15 -2.52
CA ARG A 30 15.51 -7.92 -2.27
C ARG A 30 16.59 -7.61 -3.30
N GLU A 31 16.23 -7.58 -4.59
CA GLU A 31 17.16 -7.31 -5.68
C GLU A 31 17.74 -5.89 -5.57
N LYS A 32 16.90 -4.88 -5.37
CA LYS A 32 17.34 -3.49 -5.12
C LYS A 32 18.29 -3.38 -3.92
N ALA A 33 18.00 -4.10 -2.84
CA ALA A 33 18.85 -4.09 -1.65
C ALA A 33 20.20 -4.80 -1.91
N ARG A 34 20.21 -5.87 -2.71
CA ARG A 34 21.42 -6.58 -3.14
C ARG A 34 22.29 -5.70 -4.04
N GLU A 35 21.69 -5.04 -5.03
CA GLU A 35 22.37 -4.08 -5.91
C GLU A 35 22.96 -2.89 -5.13
N ALA A 36 22.29 -2.46 -4.05
CA ALA A 36 22.79 -1.45 -3.13
C ALA A 36 23.92 -1.95 -2.19
N GLY A 37 24.41 -3.17 -2.38
CA GLY A 37 25.53 -3.76 -1.62
C GLY A 37 25.18 -4.10 -0.17
N LYS A 38 23.90 -4.29 0.16
CA LYS A 38 23.49 -4.71 1.51
C LYS A 38 23.79 -6.21 1.71
N PRO A 39 24.15 -6.64 2.93
CA PRO A 39 24.50 -8.03 3.19
C PRO A 39 23.26 -8.94 3.13
N GLU A 40 23.45 -10.17 2.66
CA GLU A 40 22.35 -11.12 2.36
C GLU A 40 21.42 -11.37 3.57
N ASN A 41 22.00 -11.45 4.77
CA ASN A 41 21.28 -11.66 6.01
C ASN A 41 20.33 -10.49 6.39
N LEU A 42 20.46 -9.33 5.75
CA LEU A 42 19.57 -8.18 5.95
C LEU A 42 18.58 -7.99 4.82
N LEU A 43 18.75 -8.66 3.67
CA LEU A 43 17.89 -8.45 2.49
C LEU A 43 16.43 -8.77 2.79
N ASP A 44 16.16 -9.86 3.51
CA ASP A 44 14.80 -10.24 3.88
C ASP A 44 14.13 -9.20 4.77
N ARG A 45 14.83 -8.69 5.79
CA ARG A 45 14.29 -7.65 6.68
C ARG A 45 14.04 -6.34 5.92
N ILE A 46 14.90 -6.00 4.97
CA ILE A 46 14.74 -4.82 4.11
C ILE A 46 13.54 -5.00 3.18
N ALA A 47 13.40 -6.18 2.57
CA ALA A 47 12.31 -6.50 1.67
C ALA A 47 10.95 -6.53 2.39
N GLU A 48 10.90 -7.08 3.60
CA GLU A 48 9.71 -7.00 4.47
C GLU A 48 9.33 -5.55 4.78
N GLY A 49 10.32 -4.71 5.12
CA GLY A 49 10.09 -3.28 5.35
C GLY A 49 9.56 -2.55 4.12
N ALA A 50 10.10 -2.88 2.94
CA ALA A 50 9.62 -2.35 1.67
C ALA A 50 8.19 -2.81 1.36
N LEU A 51 7.87 -4.08 1.64
CA LEU A 51 6.52 -4.62 1.46
C LEU A 51 5.50 -3.95 2.42
N GLN A 52 5.89 -3.67 3.66
CA GLN A 52 5.06 -2.90 4.58
C GLN A 52 4.80 -1.48 4.09
N LYS A 53 5.82 -0.83 3.49
CA LYS A 53 5.65 0.48 2.85
C LYS A 53 4.72 0.38 1.64
N PHE A 54 4.89 -0.65 0.80
CA PHE A 54 4.03 -0.91 -0.35
C PHE A 54 2.57 -1.06 0.07
N TYR A 55 2.26 -1.72 1.20
CA TYR A 55 0.89 -1.79 1.70
C TYR A 55 0.32 -0.43 2.10
N LYS A 56 1.11 0.43 2.74
CA LYS A 56 0.69 1.80 3.06
C LYS A 56 0.40 2.64 1.81
N GLU A 57 1.07 2.36 0.70
CA GLU A 57 0.88 3.10 -0.55
C GLU A 57 -0.19 2.48 -1.45
N SER A 58 -0.38 1.16 -1.41
CA SER A 58 -1.17 0.42 -2.40
C SER A 58 -2.51 -0.09 -1.87
N ALA A 59 -2.70 -0.16 -0.56
CA ALA A 59 -3.96 -0.55 0.06
C ALA A 59 -4.72 0.66 0.61
N LEU A 60 -5.93 0.90 0.09
CA LEU A 60 -6.70 2.13 0.34
C LEU A 60 -6.89 2.44 1.83
N LEU A 61 -7.23 1.44 2.66
CA LEU A 61 -7.50 1.66 4.09
C LEU A 61 -6.23 2.02 4.87
N GLN A 62 -5.08 1.51 4.45
CA GLN A 62 -3.77 1.72 5.05
C GLN A 62 -3.10 3.03 4.60
N GLN A 63 -3.60 3.66 3.52
CA GLN A 63 -3.09 4.93 3.03
C GLN A 63 -3.29 6.07 4.01
N GLU A 64 -2.30 6.95 4.07
CA GLU A 64 -2.43 8.28 4.68
C GLU A 64 -3.53 9.07 3.97
N TYR A 65 -4.38 9.72 4.75
CA TYR A 65 -5.46 10.51 4.20
C TYR A 65 -4.91 11.80 3.59
N VAL A 66 -5.15 12.02 2.29
CA VAL A 66 -4.61 13.17 1.55
C VAL A 66 -4.96 14.53 2.17
N LYS A 67 -6.10 14.64 2.88
CA LYS A 67 -6.48 15.89 3.55
C LYS A 67 -5.90 16.03 4.96
N ASP A 68 -5.50 14.93 5.59
CA ASP A 68 -4.94 14.92 6.94
C ASP A 68 -3.97 13.73 7.07
N PRO A 69 -2.69 13.91 6.71
CA PRO A 69 -1.70 12.83 6.69
C PRO A 69 -1.38 12.24 8.06
N LYS A 70 -1.91 12.82 9.16
CA LYS A 70 -1.74 12.27 10.50
C LYS A 70 -2.56 11.01 10.74
N LYS A 71 -3.52 10.71 9.86
CA LYS A 71 -4.38 9.55 9.97
C LYS A 71 -4.48 8.76 8.69
N THR A 72 -4.76 7.47 8.82
CA THR A 72 -5.08 6.62 7.69
C THR A 72 -6.54 6.79 7.28
N ILE A 73 -6.89 6.30 6.09
CA ILE A 73 -8.29 6.24 5.64
C ILE A 73 -9.13 5.39 6.59
N GLU A 74 -8.60 4.26 7.08
CA GLU A 74 -9.29 3.43 8.06
C GLU A 74 -9.64 4.22 9.33
N GLN A 75 -8.67 4.95 9.88
CA GLN A 75 -8.87 5.78 11.07
C GLN A 75 -9.91 6.88 10.81
N PHE A 76 -9.79 7.56 9.67
CA PHE A 76 -10.77 8.57 9.27
C PHE A 76 -12.19 8.00 9.17
N LEU A 77 -12.38 6.80 8.59
CA LEU A 77 -13.70 6.18 8.51
C LEU A 77 -14.24 5.82 9.88
N LYS A 78 -13.41 5.22 10.75
CA LYS A 78 -13.77 4.82 12.11
C LYS A 78 -14.10 6.00 13.04
N GLU A 79 -13.46 7.15 12.84
CA GLU A 79 -13.80 8.41 13.53
C GLU A 79 -15.23 8.87 13.22
N ASN A 80 -15.72 8.60 12.01
CA ASN A 80 -17.08 8.96 11.61
C ASN A 80 -18.10 7.90 12.02
N ASN A 81 -17.77 6.61 11.86
CA ASN A 81 -18.57 5.47 12.32
C ASN A 81 -17.69 4.22 12.40
N LYS A 82 -17.76 3.50 13.53
CA LYS A 82 -16.93 2.32 13.81
C LYS A 82 -17.08 1.18 12.78
N ASP A 83 -18.26 1.05 12.19
CA ASP A 83 -18.60 -0.03 11.25
C ASP A 83 -18.45 0.40 9.78
N LEU A 84 -18.05 1.65 9.53
CA LEU A 84 -17.92 2.18 8.17
C LEU A 84 -16.64 1.67 7.51
N THR A 85 -16.79 1.04 6.35
CA THR A 85 -15.66 0.58 5.53
C THR A 85 -15.94 0.75 4.04
N VAL A 86 -14.88 0.70 3.24
CA VAL A 86 -14.98 0.69 1.77
C VAL A 86 -15.18 -0.74 1.31
N THR A 87 -16.19 -1.00 0.50
CA THR A 87 -16.46 -2.35 -0.04
C THR A 87 -15.77 -2.59 -1.38
N SER A 88 -15.70 -1.56 -2.23
CA SER A 88 -15.04 -1.63 -3.54
C SER A 88 -14.75 -0.24 -4.10
N PHE A 89 -13.80 -0.15 -5.04
CA PHE A 89 -13.59 1.05 -5.85
C PHE A 89 -13.17 0.65 -7.27
N LYS A 90 -13.35 1.57 -8.22
CA LYS A 90 -12.81 1.47 -9.57
C LYS A 90 -12.14 2.79 -9.92
N ARG A 91 -10.86 2.74 -10.30
CA ARG A 91 -10.11 3.89 -10.80
C ARG A 91 -9.88 3.69 -12.29
N VAL A 92 -10.14 4.74 -13.07
CA VAL A 92 -9.85 4.79 -14.51
C VAL A 92 -8.99 6.02 -14.75
N SER A 93 -7.90 5.86 -15.50
CA SER A 93 -7.00 6.94 -15.91
C SER A 93 -6.93 6.94 -17.43
N LEU A 94 -7.10 8.11 -18.05
CA LEU A 94 -6.83 8.29 -19.47
C LEU A 94 -5.32 8.53 -19.57
N ASN A 95 -4.56 7.50 -19.95
CA ASN A 95 -3.15 7.67 -20.27
C ASN A 95 -3.08 8.44 -21.60
N VAL A 96 -3.02 9.77 -21.50
CA VAL A 96 -2.71 10.66 -22.63
C VAL A 96 -1.22 10.94 -22.63
#